data_AF-A0A3D0XR44-F1
#
_entry.id   AF-A0A3D0XR44-F1
#
_cell.length_a   1.000
_cell.length_b   1.000
_cell.length_c   1.000
_cell.angle_alpha   90.00
_cell.angle_beta   90.00
_cell.angle_gamma   90.00
#
_symmetry.space_group_name_H-M   'P 1'
#
loop_
_entity.id
_entity.type
_entity.pdbx_description
1 polymer ?
#
loop_
_entity_poly.entity_id
_entity_poly.type
_entity_poly.pdbx_seq_one_letter_code
_entity_poly.pdbx_strand_id
1 'polypeptide(L)' 'MKKTRVAVLFGGMSSEHSVSLLSASSVISHISDEKYESFLIGITQKGEGYLYEGDTQKMADPSWEKYNHRRAAFVPPDS' A
#
# COMPACT_ATOMS: atom_id res chain seq x y z
N MET A 1 11.44 19.04 -13.00
CA MET A 1 10.64 19.37 -11.80
C MET A 1 10.79 18.27 -10.78
N LYS A 2 10.62 18.54 -9.48
CA LYS A 2 10.63 17.51 -8.44
C LYS A 2 9.28 16.77 -8.45
N LYS A 3 9.28 15.44 -8.41
CA LYS A 3 8.06 14.62 -8.31
C LYS A 3 7.37 14.85 -6.96
N THR A 4 6.05 14.81 -6.94
CA THR A 4 5.27 14.84 -5.70
C THR A 4 5.34 13.47 -5.04
N ARG A 5 5.76 13.43 -3.78
CA ARG A 5 5.85 12.19 -3.00
C ARG A 5 4.48 11.87 -2.42
N VAL A 6 3.94 10.70 -2.73
CA VAL A 6 2.58 10.29 -2.34
C VAL A 6 2.65 8.96 -1.61
N ALA A 7 2.06 8.90 -0.42
CA ALA A 7 1.84 7.64 0.28
C ALA A 7 0.45 7.10 -0.09
N VAL A 8 0.38 5.83 -0.49
CA VAL A 8 -0.88 5.13 -0.76
C VAL A 8 -1.07 4.05 0.28
N LEU A 9 -2.11 4.21 1.09
CA LEU A 9 -2.52 3.27 2.12
C LEU A 9 -3.49 2.25 1.53
N PHE A 10 -3.29 0.97 1.84
CA PHE A 10 -4.12 -0.11 1.33
C PHE A 10 -4.27 -1.26 2.34
N GLY A 11 -5.30 -2.09 2.17
CA GLY A 11 -5.67 -3.13 3.13
C GLY A 11 -6.48 -2.56 4.29
N GLY A 12 -6.07 -2.88 5.53
CA GLY A 12 -6.71 -2.44 6.77
C GLY A 12 -7.36 -3.58 7.56
N MET A 13 -7.69 -3.29 8.82
CA MET A 13 -8.45 -4.17 9.70
C MET A 13 -9.96 -3.97 9.48
N SER A 14 -10.45 -4.37 8.31
CA SER A 14 -11.85 -4.23 7.87
C SER A 14 -12.27 -5.41 7.00
N SER A 15 -13.57 -5.68 6.91
CA SER A 15 -14.14 -6.60 5.93
C SER A 15 -13.90 -6.16 4.48
N GLU A 16 -13.57 -4.88 4.27
CA GLU A 16 -13.25 -4.31 2.96
C GLU A 16 -11.76 -4.43 2.60
N HIS A 17 -10.96 -5.16 3.39
CA HIS A 17 -9.52 -5.34 3.16
C HIS A 17 -9.19 -5.66 1.70
N SER A 18 -9.80 -6.72 1.14
CA SER A 18 -9.54 -7.13 -0.26
C SER A 18 -9.97 -6.09 -1.29
N VAL A 19 -11.05 -5.35 -1.01
CA VAL A 19 -11.53 -4.26 -1.88
C VAL A 19 -10.53 -3.09 -1.88
N SER A 20 -9.97 -2.78 -0.71
CA SER A 20 -8.90 -1.79 -0.54
C SER A 20 -7.64 -2.18 -1.33
N LEU A 21 -7.23 -3.46 -1.31
CA LEU A 21 -6.10 -3.96 -2.12
C LEU A 21 -6.30 -3.71 -3.62
N LEU A 22 -7.48 -4.09 -4.13
CA LEU A 22 -7.83 -3.95 -5.55
C LEU A 22 -7.91 -2.47 -5.96
N SER A 23 -8.48 -1.62 -5.10
CA SER A 23 -8.62 -0.20 -5.35
C SER A 23 -7.25 0.48 -5.45
N ALA A 24 -6.34 0.19 -4.52
CA ALA A 24 -4.99 0.74 -4.53
C ALA A 24 -4.18 0.26 -5.75
N SER A 25 -4.28 -1.03 -6.11
CA SER A 25 -3.60 -1.57 -7.31
C SER A 25 -4.07 -0.88 -8.59
N SER A 26 -5.38 -0.61 -8.71
CA SER A 26 -5.95 0.14 -9.85
C SER A 26 -5.41 1.58 -9.93
N VAL A 27 -5.36 2.29 -8.80
CA VAL A 27 -4.80 3.66 -8.74
C VAL A 27 -3.33 3.67 -9.13
N ILE A 28 -2.53 2.78 -8.56
CA ILE A 28 -1.08 2.73 -8.79
C ILE A 28 -0.73 2.30 -10.21
N SER A 29 -1.52 1.42 -10.83
CA SER A 29 -1.30 1.02 -12.24
C SER A 29 -1.58 2.14 -13.25
N HIS A 30 -2.26 3.21 -12.85
CA HIS A 30 -2.62 4.33 -13.75
C HIS A 30 -2.05 5.68 -13.30
N ILE A 31 -1.37 5.76 -12.15
CA ILE A 31 -0.77 7.00 -11.68
C ILE A 31 0.41 7.39 -12.57
N SER A 32 0.59 8.69 -12.81
CA SER A 32 1.69 9.18 -13.64
C SER A 32 3.01 9.16 -12.87
N ASP A 33 3.89 8.22 -13.22
CA ASP A 33 5.25 8.13 -12.66
C ASP A 33 6.12 9.35 -12.99
N GLU A 34 5.78 10.14 -14.01
CA GLU A 34 6.46 11.39 -14.30
C GLU A 34 6.15 12.47 -13.24
N LYS A 35 4.95 12.44 -12.67
CA LYS A 35 4.47 13.43 -11.70
C LYS A 35 4.67 12.99 -10.26
N TYR A 36 4.61 11.69 -9.99
CA TYR A 36 4.52 11.15 -8.64
C TYR A 36 5.64 10.14 -8.33
N GLU A 37 6.09 10.17 -7.07
CA GLU A 37 6.90 9.13 -6.46
C GLU A 37 6.05 8.45 -5.38
N SER A 38 5.58 7.25 -5.67
CA SER A 38 4.59 6.53 -4.86
C SER A 38 5.25 5.63 -3.82
N PHE A 39 4.78 5.72 -2.57
CA PHE A 39 5.17 4.86 -1.46
C PHE A 39 3.95 4.05 -1.01
N LEU A 40 4.03 2.73 -1.08
CA LEU A 40 2.90 1.84 -0.81
C LEU A 40 2.98 1.39 0.65
N ILE A 41 1.94 1.67 1.43
CA ILE A 41 1.86 1.29 2.84
C ILE A 41 0.67 0.35 3.02
N GLY A 42 0.97 -0.93 3.21
CA GLY A 42 -0.05 -1.95 3.43
C GLY A 42 -0.34 -2.11 4.92
N ILE A 43 -1.61 -2.20 5.27
CA ILE A 43 -2.07 -2.51 6.63
C ILE A 43 -2.70 -3.91 6.61
N THR A 44 -2.20 -4.81 7.45
CA THR A 44 -2.72 -6.18 7.52
C THR A 44 -4.10 -6.22 8.18
N GLN A 45 -4.79 -7.36 8.08
CA GLN A 45 -6.03 -7.57 8.85
C GLN A 45 -5.82 -7.58 10.37
N LYS A 46 -4.57 -7.64 10.84
CA LYS A 46 -4.20 -7.51 12.26
C LYS A 46 -3.85 -6.07 12.66
N GLY A 47 -3.94 -5.12 11.73
CA GLY A 47 -3.60 -3.72 11.98
C GLY A 47 -2.10 -3.40 11.92
N GLU A 48 -1.27 -4.31 11.41
CA GLU A 48 0.17 -4.09 11.30
C GLU A 48 0.49 -3.33 10.00
N GLY A 49 1.25 -2.23 10.10
CA GLY A 49 1.63 -1.41 8.96
C GLY A 49 3.00 -1.78 8.39
N TYR A 50 3.10 -1.86 7.07
CA TYR A 50 4.34 -2.19 6.36
C TYR A 50 4.52 -1.31 5.12
N LEU A 51 5.74 -0.82 4.90
CA LEU A 51 6.15 -0.32 3.59
C LEU A 51 6.27 -1.53 2.64
N TYR A 52 5.53 -1.48 1.55
CA TYR A 52 5.51 -2.51 0.51
C TYR A 52 6.38 -2.07 -0.67
N GLU A 53 7.49 -2.77 -0.89
CA GLU A 53 8.44 -2.51 -1.99
C GLU A 53 8.32 -3.56 -3.12
N GLY A 54 7.25 -4.36 -3.11
CA GLY A 54 7.01 -5.39 -4.11
C GLY A 54 6.32 -4.89 -5.39
N ASP A 55 5.99 -5.84 -6.26
CA ASP A 55 5.27 -5.58 -7.51
C ASP A 55 3.84 -5.07 -7.24
N THR A 56 3.43 -4.01 -7.92
CA THR A 56 2.12 -3.37 -7.81
C THR A 56 0.98 -4.27 -8.27
N GLN A 57 1.24 -5.23 -9.16
CA GLN A 57 0.28 -6.26 -9.56
C GLN A 57 0.04 -7.27 -8.44
N LYS A 58 1.06 -7.55 -7.62
CA LYS A 58 1.00 -8.55 -6.53
C LYS A 58 0.43 -7.99 -5.22
N MET A 59 0.25 -6.68 -5.11
CA MET A 59 -0.35 -6.08 -3.92
C MET A 59 -1.86 -6.35 -3.80
N ALA A 60 -2.53 -6.68 -4.93
CA ALA A 60 -3.93 -7.08 -4.96
C ALA A 60 -4.17 -8.48 -4.36
N ASP A 61 -3.12 -9.31 -4.29
CA ASP A 61 -3.17 -10.63 -3.69
C ASP A 61 -3.08 -10.49 -2.15
N PRO A 62 -4.04 -11.00 -1.37
CA PRO A 62 -4.00 -10.95 0.10
C PRO A 62 -2.77 -11.66 0.71
N SER A 63 -2.06 -12.48 -0.07
CA SER A 63 -0.75 -13.02 0.33
C SER A 63 0.38 -11.99 0.26
N TRP A 64 0.11 -10.73 -0.11
CA TRP A 64 1.08 -9.64 -0.15
C TRP A 64 1.82 -9.49 1.19
N GLU A 65 1.09 -9.76 2.28
CA GLU A 65 1.58 -9.80 3.65
C GLU A 65 2.68 -10.84 3.87
N LYS A 66 2.95 -11.77 2.97
CA LYS A 66 3.99 -12.80 3.12
C LYS A 66 5.27 -12.45 2.37
N TYR A 67 5.20 -11.54 1.39
CA TYR A 67 6.38 -11.18 0.59
C TYR A 67 7.40 -10.42 1.45
N ASN A 68 8.67 -10.76 1.27
CA ASN A 68 9.78 -10.50 2.19
C ASN A 68 10.40 -9.09 2.05
N HIS A 69 9.60 -8.09 1.70
CA HIS A 69 10.04 -6.70 1.50
C HIS A 69 9.30 -5.77 2.47
N ARG A 70 9.39 -6.11 3.77
CA ARG A 70 8.63 -5.44 4.83
C ARG A 70 9.57 -4.62 5.68
N ARG A 71 9.44 -3.29 5.58
CA ARG A 71 9.89 -2.38 6.64
C ARG A 71 8.67 -2.00 7.46
N ALA A 72 8.74 -2.21 8.78
CA ALA A 72 7.67 -1.80 9.68
C ALA A 72 7.39 -0.30 9.47
N ALA A 73 6.12 0.02 9.19
CA ALA A 73 5.64 1.37 9.07
C ALA A 73 4.65 1.61 10.21
N PHE A 74 4.99 2.51 11.12
CA PHE A 74 4.07 2.92 12.18
C PHE A 74 3.27 4.12 11.69
N VAL A 75 1.98 3.91 11.44
CA VAL A 75 1.01 4.99 11.23
C VAL A 75 0.21 5.06 12.54
N PRO A 76 0.52 6.01 13.45
CA PRO A 76 -0.26 6.15 14.68
C PRO A 76 -1.71 6.47 14.31
N PRO A 77 -2.70 5.82 14.94
CA PRO A 77 -4.06 6.34 14.91
C PRO A 77 -4.08 7.72 15.56
N ASP A 78 -4.99 8.59 15.11
CA ASP A 78 -5.26 9.85 15.81
C ASP A 78 -5.71 9.49 17.24
N SER A 79 -4.88 9.88 18.22
CA SER A 79 -5.16 9.79 19.65
C SER A 79 -6.14 10.86 20.10
#